data_AF-A0A933MTD0-F1
#
_entry.id   AF-A0A933MTD0-F1
#
_cell.length_a   1.000
_cell.length_b   1.000
_cell.length_c   1.000
_cell.angle_alpha   90.00
_cell.angle_beta   90.00
_cell.angle_gamma   90.00
#
_symmetry.space_group_name_H-M   'P 1'
#
loop_
_entity.id
_entity.type
_entity.pdbx_description
1 polymer ?
#
loop_
_entity_poly.entity_id
_entity_poly.type
_entity_poly.pdbx_seq_one_letter_code
_entity_poly.pdbx_strand_id
1 'polypeptide(L)' 'MPRKARIDAPGGLHHIIFRGIERRYIFRDDADGIRFVERLAKLLGETATLCYAWAMIHQPRERET' A
#
# COMPACT_ATOMS: atom_id res chain seq x y z
N MET A 1 12.95 -16.35 11.86
CA MET A 1 14.31 -15.81 11.64
C MET A 1 14.26 -14.29 11.65
N PRO A 2 15.23 -13.60 12.26
CA PRO A 2 15.32 -12.14 12.20
C PRO A 2 15.56 -11.70 10.76
N ARG A 3 14.76 -10.75 10.27
CA ARG A 3 15.08 -10.07 9.02
C ARG A 3 16.20 -9.07 9.28
N LYS A 4 17.05 -8.81 8.27
CA LYS A 4 18.00 -7.69 8.34
C LYS A 4 17.23 -6.38 8.58
N ALA A 5 17.86 -5.47 9.31
CA ALA A 5 17.32 -4.14 9.52
C ALA A 5 17.10 -3.43 8.18
N ARG A 6 16.08 -2.57 8.12
CA ARG A 6 15.88 -1.70 6.96
C ARG A 6 17.03 -0.69 6.94
N ILE A 7 17.56 -0.42 5.74
CA ILE A 7 18.53 0.65 5.53
C ILE A 7 17.81 1.96 5.78
N ASP A 8 18.37 2.83 6.62
CA ASP A 8 17.87 4.19 6.85
C ASP A 8 18.99 5.16 6.45
N ALA A 9 18.79 5.85 5.32
CA ALA A 9 19.79 6.72 4.72
C ALA A 9 19.10 7.88 3.97
N PRO A 10 19.63 9.10 4.04
CA PRO A 10 19.11 10.24 3.29
C PRO A 10 19.04 9.94 1.79
N GLY A 11 17.90 10.23 1.15
CA GLY A 11 17.68 9.96 -0.27
C GLY A 11 17.45 8.49 -0.62
N GLY A 12 17.39 7.58 0.36
CA GLY A 12 17.07 6.18 0.14
C GLY A 12 15.68 5.99 -0.46
N LEU A 13 15.58 5.12 -1.48
CA LEU A 13 14.29 4.74 -2.08
C LEU A 13 13.77 3.45 -1.43
N HIS A 14 12.54 3.51 -0.95
CA HIS A 14 11.86 2.37 -0.34
C HIS A 14 10.71 1.87 -1.21
N HIS A 15 10.75 0.59 -1.58
CA HIS A 15 9.58 -0.11 -2.10
C HIS A 15 8.77 -0.67 -0.93
N ILE A 16 7.55 -0.16 -0.75
CA ILE A 16 6.65 -0.53 0.35
C ILE A 16 5.51 -1.40 -0.21
N ILE A 17 5.29 -2.54 0.43
CA ILE A 17 4.19 -3.46 0.10
C ILE A 17 3.40 -3.75 1.38
N PHE A 18 2.08 -3.64 1.31
CA PHE A 18 1.16 -4.11 2.34
C PHE A 18 0.18 -5.11 1.73
N ARG A 19 -0.27 -6.05 2.56
CA ARG A 19 -1.19 -7.13 2.16
C ARG A 19 -2.13 -7.44 3.32
N GLY A 20 -3.31 -7.94 3.01
CA GLY A 20 -4.23 -8.43 4.02
C GLY A 20 -3.63 -9.62 4.78
N ILE A 21 -3.85 -9.62 6.10
CA ILE A 21 -3.53 -10.75 6.97
C ILE A 21 -4.44 -11.93 6.55
N GLU A 22 -3.92 -13.16 6.61
CA GLU A 22 -4.70 -14.37 6.25
C GLU A 22 -5.33 -14.35 4.85
N ARG A 23 -4.69 -13.68 3.88
CA ARG A 23 -5.21 -13.51 2.50
C ARG A 23 -6.58 -12.82 2.44
N ARG A 24 -6.98 -12.12 3.49
CA ARG A 24 -8.24 -11.36 3.49
C ARG A 24 -8.14 -10.14 2.58
N TYR A 25 -9.29 -9.70 2.09
CA TYR A 25 -9.41 -8.42 1.42
C TYR A 25 -9.04 -7.30 2.39
N ILE A 26 -8.25 -6.33 1.88
CA ILE A 26 -7.92 -5.13 2.65
C ILE A 26 -9.09 -4.15 2.61
N PHE A 27 -9.68 -3.98 1.44
CA PHE A 27 -10.79 -3.08 1.19
C PHE A 27 -12.10 -3.86 1.15
N ARG A 28 -13.14 -3.30 1.77
CA ARG A 28 -14.48 -3.90 1.78
C ARG A 28 -15.18 -3.78 0.44
N ASP A 29 -14.97 -2.66 -0.23
CA ASP A 29 -15.55 -2.29 -1.51
C ASP A 29 -14.61 -1.32 -2.25
N ASP A 30 -14.97 -0.97 -3.48
CA ASP A 30 -14.17 -0.09 -4.32
C ASP A 30 -14.09 1.32 -3.73
N ALA A 31 -15.14 1.78 -3.03
CA ALA A 31 -15.16 3.09 -2.37
C ALA A 31 -14.19 3.18 -1.18
N ASP A 32 -13.99 2.09 -0.45
CA ASP A 32 -12.97 1.97 0.59
C ASP A 32 -11.56 2.06 -0.01
N GLY A 33 -11.33 1.40 -1.15
CA GLY A 33 -10.08 1.53 -1.93
C GLY A 33 -9.81 2.97 -2.39
N ILE A 34 -10.81 3.64 -2.96
CA ILE A 34 -10.70 5.05 -3.39
C ILE A 34 -10.36 5.96 -2.20
N ARG A 35 -11.07 5.82 -1.08
CA ARG A 35 -10.80 6.59 0.14
C ARG A 35 -9.38 6.36 0.68
N PHE A 36 -8.82 5.18 0.50
CA PHE A 36 -7.41 4.93 0.83
C PHE A 36 -6.46 5.72 -0.07
N VAL A 37 -6.69 5.73 -1.39
CA VAL A 37 -5.86 6.47 -2.35
C VAL A 37 -5.92 7.98 -2.06
N GLU A 38 -7.10 8.52 -1.77
CA GLU A 38 -7.27 9.93 -1.39
C GLU A 38 -6.46 10.30 -0.14
N ARG A 39 -6.53 9.47 0.90
CA ARG A 39 -5.74 9.66 2.13
C ARG A 39 -4.24 9.54 1.87
N LEU A 40 -3.82 8.59 1.04
CA LEU A 40 -2.43 8.41 0.67
C LEU A 40 -1.91 9.65 -0.06
N ALA A 41 -2.65 10.14 -1.07
CA ALA A 41 -2.27 11.34 -1.82
C ALA A 41 -2.15 12.57 -0.91
N LYS A 42 -3.11 12.76 0.01
CA LYS A 42 -3.06 13.83 1.01
C LYS A 42 -1.80 13.74 1.88
N LEU A 43 -1.51 12.57 2.44
CA LEU A 43 -0.35 12.36 3.32
C LEU A 43 0.99 12.53 2.60
N LEU A 44 1.08 12.09 1.34
CA LEU A 44 2.29 12.31 0.53
C LEU A 44 2.58 13.81 0.37
N GLY A 45 1.53 14.62 0.13
CA GLY A 45 1.65 16.08 0.08
C GLY A 45 2.04 16.70 1.43
N GLU A 46 1.36 16.32 2.50
CA GLU A 46 1.62 16.86 3.86
C GLU A 46 3.02 16.52 4.40
N THR A 47 3.57 15.38 4.00
CA THR A 47 4.90 14.91 4.45
C THR A 47 6.03 15.25 3.49
N ALA A 48 5.73 15.92 2.37
CA ALA A 48 6.67 16.13 1.25
C ALA A 48 7.35 14.82 0.78
N THR A 49 6.63 13.70 0.87
CA THR A 49 7.14 12.38 0.47
C THR A 49 6.94 12.17 -1.03
N LEU A 50 8.03 11.93 -1.76
CA LEU A 50 7.96 11.62 -3.18
C LEU A 50 7.46 10.20 -3.42
N CYS A 51 6.37 10.06 -4.18
CA CYS A 51 5.87 8.79 -4.67
C CYS A 51 6.19 8.65 -6.16
N TYR A 52 7.24 7.88 -6.48
CA TYR A 52 7.65 7.65 -7.86
C TYR A 52 6.70 6.73 -8.63
N ALA A 53 6.11 5.75 -7.94
CA ALA A 53 5.16 4.81 -8.51
C ALA A 53 4.26 4.24 -7.41
N TRP A 54 3.03 3.88 -7.76
CA TRP A 54 2.10 3.16 -6.89
C TRP A 54 1.25 2.19 -7.70
N ALA A 55 0.74 1.15 -7.04
CA ALA A 55 -0.20 0.22 -7.63
C ALA A 55 -1.15 -0.32 -6.56
N MET A 56 -2.42 -0.51 -6.93
CA MET A 56 -3.40 -1.25 -6.13
C MET A 56 -3.77 -2.53 -6.89
N ILE A 57 -3.38 -3.67 -6.34
CA ILE A 57 -3.67 -4.98 -6.92
C ILE A 57 -4.89 -5.55 -6.21
N HIS A 58 -5.99 -5.70 -6.96
CA HIS A 58 -7.20 -6.32 -6.43
C HIS A 58 -6.97 -7.82 -6.26
N GLN A 59 -7.38 -8.36 -5.12
CA GLN A 59 -7.45 -9.81 -4.94
C GLN A 59 -8.52 -10.36 -5.90
N PRO A 60 -8.27 -11.52 -6.53
CA PRO A 60 -9.28 -12.15 -7.36
C PRO A 60 -10.52 -12.41 -6.50
N ARG A 61 -11.65 -11.79 -6.85
CA ARG A 61 -12.95 -12.21 -6.32
C ARG A 61 -13.12 -13.66 -6.74
N GLU A 62 -13.27 -14.57 -5.77
CA GLU A 62 -13.72 -15.93 -6.09
C GLU A 62 -14.95 -15.77 -6.99
N ARG A 63 -14.86 -16.31 -8.20
CA ARG A 63 -16.01 -16.33 -9.09
C ARG A 63 -17.02 -17.21 -8.38
N GLU A 64 -18.11 -16.62 -7.95
CA GLU A 64 -19.29 -17.32 -7.49
C GLU A 64 -19.71 -18.24 -8.65
N THR A 65 -19.50 -19.55 -8.47
CA THR A 65 -20.03 -20.61 -9.34
C THR A 65 -21.42 -20.99 -8.88
#